data_AF-A0A0A3IAS6-F1
#
_entry.id   AF-A0A0A3IAS6-F1
#
_cell.length_a   1.000
_cell.length_b   1.000
_cell.length_c   1.000
_cell.angle_alpha   90.00
_cell.angle_beta   90.00
_cell.angle_gamma   90.00
#
_symmetry.space_group_name_H-M   'P 1'
#
loop_
_entity.id
_entity.type
_entity.pdbx_description
1 polymer ?
#
loop_
_entity_poly.entity_id
_entity_poly.type
_entity_poly.pdbx_seq_one_letter_code
_entity_poly.pdbx_strand_id
1 'polypeptide(L)' 'MKGRHFLFTSEVHDDVRLDFPDSTINKLLELWNKGYDHEYICNKLRIKPIDMALIVMDLEYADKLPKRKNGFLGSKSIGA' A
#
# COMPACT_ATOMS: atom_id res chain seq x y z
N MET A 1 -11.47 2.60 29.79
CA MET A 1 -11.02 2.70 28.39
C MET A 1 -12.17 3.21 27.52
N LYS A 2 -12.41 4.52 27.45
CA LYS A 2 -13.36 5.12 26.50
C LYS A 2 -12.53 5.83 25.41
N GLY A 3 -12.86 5.60 24.13
CA GLY A 3 -12.30 6.37 23.01
C GLY A 3 -11.15 5.75 22.22
N ARG A 4 -10.96 4.42 22.23
CA ARG A 4 -10.00 3.75 21.33
C ARG A 4 -10.73 3.10 20.16
N HIS A 5 -10.27 3.36 18.94
CA HIS A 5 -10.68 2.64 17.75
C HIS A 5 -9.62 1.57 17.46
N PHE A 6 -10.06 0.32 17.38
CA PHE A 6 -9.20 -0.79 16.97
C PHE A 6 -9.38 -0.99 15.47
N LEU A 7 -8.29 -0.99 14.72
CA LEU A 7 -8.31 -1.30 13.31
C LEU A 7 -8.59 -2.79 13.11
N PHE A 8 -9.10 -3.15 11.93
CA PHE A 8 -9.23 -4.55 11.53
C PHE A 8 -10.19 -5.41 12.37
N THR A 9 -11.24 -4.82 12.97
CA THR A 9 -12.17 -5.54 13.88
C THR A 9 -13.45 -6.08 13.24
N SER A 10 -13.61 -5.97 11.93
CA SER A 10 -14.81 -6.40 11.21
C SER A 10 -14.47 -7.67 10.43
N GLU A 11 -15.44 -8.55 10.23
CA GLU A 11 -15.28 -9.79 9.42
C GLU A 11 -14.73 -9.52 8.02
N VAL A 12 -15.03 -8.34 7.43
CA VAL A 12 -14.45 -7.92 6.13
C VAL A 12 -12.93 -7.77 6.16
N HIS A 13 -12.33 -7.72 7.35
CA HIS A 13 -10.90 -7.60 7.61
C HIS A 13 -10.23 -8.94 7.93
N ASP A 14 -10.99 -10.03 8.14
CA ASP A 14 -10.43 -11.35 8.48
C ASP A 14 -9.59 -11.95 7.33
N ASP A 15 -9.79 -11.44 6.11
CA ASP A 15 -9.06 -11.82 4.91
C ASP A 15 -7.85 -10.92 4.59
N VAL A 16 -7.44 -10.03 5.49
CA VAL A 16 -6.28 -9.15 5.25
C VAL A 16 -5.01 -10.00 5.20
N ARG A 17 -4.26 -9.88 4.09
CA ARG A 17 -2.99 -10.61 3.93
C ARG A 17 -1.82 -9.75 4.38
N LEU A 18 -0.90 -10.34 5.12
CA LEU A 18 0.34 -9.70 5.58
C LEU A 18 1.59 -10.34 4.96
N ASP A 19 1.43 -11.47 4.27
CA ASP A 19 2.46 -12.16 3.53
C ASP A 19 2.21 -12.05 2.02
N PHE A 20 3.24 -11.62 1.29
CA PHE A 20 3.18 -11.47 -0.16
C PHE A 20 4.44 -12.06 -0.79
N PRO A 21 4.31 -12.80 -1.92
CA PRO A 21 5.47 -13.26 -2.66
C PRO A 21 6.30 -12.09 -3.18
N ASP A 22 7.63 -12.23 -3.20
CA ASP A 22 8.56 -11.24 -3.77
C ASP A 22 8.18 -10.85 -5.20
N SER A 23 7.65 -11.79 -5.99
CA SER A 23 7.18 -11.53 -7.35
C SER A 23 6.03 -10.51 -7.39
N THR A 24 5.13 -10.55 -6.41
CA THR A 24 4.04 -9.57 -6.27
C THR A 24 4.60 -8.21 -5.88
N ILE A 25 5.52 -8.15 -4.93
CA ILE A 25 6.18 -6.91 -4.49
C ILE A 25 6.96 -6.26 -5.65
N ASN A 26 7.75 -7.06 -6.37
CA ASN A 26 8.52 -6.60 -7.52
C ASN A 26 7.59 -6.07 -8.62
N LYS A 27 6.47 -6.76 -8.89
CA LYS A 27 5.51 -6.30 -9.88
C LYS A 27 4.79 -5.02 -9.46
N LEU A 28 4.46 -4.89 -8.18
CA LEU A 28 3.91 -3.66 -7.61
C LEU A 28 4.85 -2.49 -7.83
N LEU A 29 6.13 -2.64 -7.49
CA LEU A 29 7.16 -1.61 -7.68
C LEU A 29 7.32 -1.22 -9.16
N GLU A 30 7.31 -2.20 -10.08
CA GLU A 30 7.36 -1.94 -11.52
C GLU A 30 6.18 -1.06 -11.97
N LEU A 31 4.96 -1.40 -11.57
CA LEU A 31 3.76 -0.66 -11.95
C LEU A 31 3.70 0.71 -11.26
N TRP A 32 4.13 0.78 -10.01
CA TRP A 32 4.25 2.02 -9.25
C TRP A 32 5.17 3.02 -9.93
N ASN A 33 6.35 2.56 -10.37
CA ASN A 33 7.35 3.38 -11.06
C ASN A 33 6.92 3.84 -12.45
N LYS A 34 6.06 3.06 -13.11
CA LYS A 34 5.41 3.46 -14.37
C LYS A 34 4.30 4.50 -14.17
N GLY A 35 3.98 4.85 -12.92
CA GLY A 35 2.99 5.88 -12.60
C GLY A 35 1.54 5.42 -12.73
N TYR A 36 1.28 4.11 -12.76
CA TYR A 36 -0.10 3.61 -12.74
C TYR A 36 -0.80 3.97 -11.43
N ASP A 37 -2.11 4.20 -11.51
CA ASP A 37 -2.96 4.47 -10.36
C ASP A 37 -3.17 3.22 -9.48
N HIS A 38 -3.67 3.44 -8.25
CA HIS A 38 -3.86 2.36 -7.28
C HIS A 38 -4.85 1.30 -7.76
N GLU A 39 -5.93 1.71 -8.43
CA GLU A 39 -7.00 0.81 -8.89
C GLU A 39 -6.45 -0.15 -9.94
N TYR A 40 -5.70 0.39 -10.92
CA TYR A 40 -5.01 -0.39 -11.93
C TYR A 40 -4.05 -1.39 -11.31
N ILE A 41 -3.24 -0.97 -10.33
CA ILE A 41 -2.28 -1.86 -9.66
C ILE A 41 -3.01 -2.99 -8.93
N CYS A 42 -4.06 -2.68 -8.16
CA CYS A 42 -4.86 -3.68 -7.45
C CYS A 42 -5.47 -4.70 -8.41
N ASN A 43 -6.08 -4.22 -9.50
CA ASN A 43 -6.68 -5.07 -10.52
C ASN A 43 -5.63 -5.95 -11.20
N LYS A 44 -4.43 -5.40 -11.49
CA LYS A 44 -3.36 -6.14 -12.17
C LYS A 44 -2.75 -7.22 -11.28
N LEU A 45 -2.61 -6.95 -9.99
CA LEU A 45 -2.06 -7.88 -9.00
C LEU A 45 -3.12 -8.82 -8.40
N ARG A 46 -4.41 -8.57 -8.67
CA ARG A 46 -5.56 -9.29 -8.09
C ARG A 46 -5.52 -9.29 -6.56
N ILE A 47 -5.20 -8.14 -5.97
CA ILE A 47 -5.16 -7.91 -4.52
C ILE A 47 -6.25 -6.94 -4.10
N LYS A 48 -6.67 -6.97 -2.83
CA LYS A 48 -7.65 -6.03 -2.31
C LYS A 48 -6.99 -4.66 -2.11
N PRO A 49 -7.75 -3.55 -2.15
CA PRO A 49 -7.21 -2.22 -1.87
C PRO A 49 -6.51 -2.11 -0.50
N ILE A 50 -7.00 -2.87 0.50
CA ILE A 50 -6.38 -2.89 1.83
C ILE A 50 -5.01 -3.58 1.83
N ASP A 51 -4.85 -4.66 1.06
CA ASP A 51 -3.56 -5.35 0.89
C ASP A 51 -2.55 -4.39 0.24
N MET A 52 -2.96 -3.68 -0.82
CA MET A 52 -2.15 -2.67 -1.49
C MET A 52 -1.73 -1.56 -0.53
N ALA A 53 -2.65 -1.07 0.31
CA ALA A 53 -2.37 -0.05 1.32
C ALA A 53 -1.32 -0.52 2.34
N LEU A 54 -1.40 -1.77 2.80
CA LEU A 54 -0.46 -2.33 3.77
C LEU A 54 0.93 -2.55 3.17
N ILE A 55 1.00 -3.08 1.94
CA ILE A 55 2.28 -3.22 1.22
C ILE A 55 2.94 -1.86 1.03
N VAL A 56 2.18 -0.87 0.55
CA VAL A 56 2.70 0.48 0.32
C VAL A 56 3.18 1.11 1.63
N MET A 57 2.42 0.96 2.72
CA MET A 57 2.81 1.48 4.03
C MET A 57 4.11 0.86 4.54
N ASP A 58 4.27 -0.47 4.42
CA ASP A 58 5.50 -1.17 4.80
C ASP A 58 6.70 -0.69 3.96
N LEU A 59 6.56 -0.67 2.63
CA LEU A 59 7.64 -0.26 1.74
C LEU A 59 8.00 1.22 1.89
N GLU A 60 7.03 2.09 2.12
CA GLU A 60 7.26 3.52 2.36
C GLU A 60 7.96 3.74 3.70
N TYR A 61 7.53 3.04 4.77
CA TYR A 61 8.19 3.08 6.07
C TYR A 61 9.63 2.55 6.01
N ALA A 62 9.91 1.57 5.15
CA ALA A 62 11.23 1.01 4.93
C ALA A 62 12.10 1.79 3.91
N ASP A 63 11.65 2.97 3.44
CA ASP A 63 12.31 3.76 2.38
C ASP A 63 12.57 2.97 1.06
N LYS A 64 11.77 1.93 0.80
CA LYS A 64 11.86 1.08 -0.41
C LYS A 64 10.85 1.46 -1.49
N LEU A 65 9.95 2.40 -1.19
CA LEU A 65 8.94 2.86 -2.15
C LEU A 65 9.34 4.21 -2.76
N PRO A 66 9.51 4.30 -4.09
CA PRO A 66 9.85 5.56 -4.74
C PRO A 66 8.76 6.62 -4.52
N LYS A 67 9.17 7.84 -4.16
CA LYS A 67 8.24 8.96 -3.92
C LYS A 67 7.51 9.34 -5.21
N ARG A 68 6.20 9.59 -5.11
CA ARG A 68 5.38 10.13 -6.20
C ARG A 68 4.42 11.19 -5.68
N LYS A 69 4.03 12.12 -6.57
CA LYS A 69 3.11 13.24 -6.26
C LYS A 69 1.76 12.77 -5.67
N ASN A 70 1.35 11.54 -5.99
CA ASN A 70 0.15 10.87 -5.48
C ASN A 70 0.53 9.63 -4.64
N GLY A 71 1.62 9.69 -3.87
CA GLY A 71 2.03 8.64 -2.94
C GLY A 71 1.00 8.48 -1.81
N PHE A 72 0.99 7.32 -1.15
CA PHE A 72 -0.06 6.97 -0.20
C PHE A 72 -0.04 7.84 1.06
N LEU A 73 1.15 8.18 1.57
CA LEU A 73 1.28 9.10 2.71
C LEU A 73 1.40 10.58 2.32
N GLY A 74 1.18 10.93 1.04
CA GLY A 74 1.30 12.30 0.55
C GLY A 74 2.71 12.81 0.76
N SER A 75 3.57 12.74 -0.25
CA SER A 75 4.92 13.26 -0.14
C SER A 75 4.87 14.72 0.31
N LYS A 76 5.21 15.00 1.58
CA LYS A 76 5.75 16.31 1.93
C LYS A 76 6.92 16.50 0.98
N SER A 77 6.78 17.44 0.06
CA SER A 77 7.93 18.03 -0.60
C SER A 77 8.92 18.36 0.50
N ILE A 78 10.06 17.67 0.50
CA ILE A 78 11.23 18.20 1.18
C ILE A 78 11.48 19.51 0.43
N GLY A 79 11.27 20.62 1.13
CA GLY A 79 11.05 21.93 0.52
C GLY A 79 12.22 22.46 -0.31
N ALA A 80 11.85 23.47 -1.11
CA ALA A 80 12.66 24.48 -1.81
C ALA A 80 13.65 23.99 -2.87
#